data_AF-A0A6G0SU49-F1
#
_entry.id   AF-A0A6G0SU49-F1
#
_cell.length_a   1.000
_cell.length_b   1.000
_cell.length_c   1.000
_cell.angle_alpha   90.00
_cell.angle_beta   90.00
_cell.angle_gamma   90.00
#
_symmetry.space_group_name_H-M   'P 1'
#
loop_
_entity.id
_entity.type
_entity.pdbx_description
1 polymer ?
#
loop_
_entity_poly.entity_id
_entity_poly.type
_entity_poly.pdbx_seq_one_letter_code
_entity_poly.pdbx_strand_id
1 'polypeptide(L)'
;MNVIGSGLIQLNRFKKCSKTFVLKNDYNFIDFNQFFDYRFEMIVCKLKKMTQQTSIKFNLYLDCVYVHVLTQEHRDISFKTVNVLAYTNSNFKNLLKKMFDKINKEESNFVTKRSGWSLYSIDALQLRINIVNPLTGSSYVILPDCIRNKKAVINIKLNLVINILKCLKKSGLNFHCIDFPTPVNQIKSFERLNNVSVNVFSLDNKNVVFPLYMNNVESKNHFDLLLINNGITSHYYYCFINDFCRLIRSQKMKHKSKLIICKRCFTVFSNIPCKFKLWGINGLKKT
;
A
#
# COMPACT_ATOMS: atom_id res chain seq x y z
N MET A 1 -17.94 13.10 -15.21
CA MET A 1 -16.90 13.25 -16.26
C MET A 1 -16.44 14.70 -16.21
N ASN A 2 -15.15 14.96 -15.96
CA ASN A 2 -14.65 16.33 -16.03
C ASN A 2 -13.79 16.44 -17.28
N VAL A 3 -14.34 17.11 -18.30
CA VAL A 3 -13.58 17.50 -19.49
C VAL A 3 -12.70 18.68 -19.07
N ILE A 4 -11.41 18.42 -18.88
CA ILE A 4 -10.42 19.48 -18.72
C ILE A 4 -9.96 19.80 -20.15
N GLY A 5 -10.25 21.01 -20.65
CA GLY A 5 -9.93 21.43 -22.01
C GLY A 5 -8.48 21.11 -22.38
N SER A 6 -8.28 20.16 -23.31
CA SER A 6 -7.01 19.77 -23.97
C SER A 6 -7.06 18.38 -24.66
N GLY A 7 -8.23 17.80 -24.94
CA GLY A 7 -8.32 16.48 -25.60
C GLY A 7 -7.93 15.27 -24.73
N LEU A 8 -7.66 15.50 -23.44
CA LEU A 8 -7.32 14.46 -22.46
C LEU A 8 -8.57 14.04 -21.67
N ILE A 9 -9.08 12.83 -21.93
CA ILE A 9 -10.17 12.27 -21.14
C ILE A 9 -9.55 11.48 -19.97
N GLN A 10 -9.80 11.95 -18.74
CA GLN A 10 -9.41 11.22 -17.54
C GLN A 10 -10.47 10.18 -17.19
N LEU A 11 -10.07 8.90 -17.15
CA LEU A 11 -10.88 7.82 -16.62
C LEU A 11 -10.40 7.45 -15.21
N ASN A 12 -11.29 7.58 -14.23
CA ASN A 12 -11.04 7.10 -12.87
C ASN A 12 -11.37 5.60 -12.82
N ARG A 13 -10.42 4.77 -12.40
CA ARG A 13 -10.67 3.35 -12.09
C ARG A 13 -10.89 3.15 -10.58
N PHE A 14 -11.45 2.00 -10.21
CA PHE A 14 -11.81 1.51 -8.86
C PHE A 14 -10.78 1.71 -7.72
N LYS A 15 -9.55 2.20 -7.98
CA LYS A 15 -8.52 2.52 -6.98
C LYS A 15 -8.09 3.97 -7.11
N LYS A 16 -8.22 4.77 -6.03
CA LYS A 16 -7.88 6.21 -5.94
C LYS A 16 -6.45 6.59 -6.41
N CYS A 17 -5.53 5.62 -6.49
CA CYS A 17 -4.11 5.79 -6.85
C CYS A 17 -3.76 5.50 -8.32
N SER A 18 -4.69 5.04 -9.14
CA SER A 18 -4.48 4.76 -10.57
C SER A 18 -5.28 5.74 -11.42
N LYS A 19 -4.60 6.44 -12.33
CA LYS A 19 -5.22 7.38 -13.29
C LYS A 19 -4.89 6.94 -14.72
N THR A 20 -5.91 6.85 -15.56
CA THR A 20 -5.73 6.63 -17.00
C THR A 20 -6.11 7.88 -17.75
N PHE A 21 -5.19 8.37 -18.57
CA PHE A 21 -5.40 9.48 -19.49
C PHE A 21 -5.52 8.91 -20.89
N VAL A 22 -6.64 9.18 -21.56
CA VAL A 22 -6.88 8.72 -22.93
C VAL A 22 -6.67 9.89 -23.87
N LEU A 23 -5.80 9.69 -24.85
CA LEU A 23 -5.50 10.61 -25.95
C LEU A 23 -6.13 10.03 -27.21
N LYS A 24 -7.26 10.58 -27.62
CA LYS A 24 -7.93 10.16 -28.85
C LYS A 24 -7.15 10.61 -30.08
N ASN A 25 -7.33 9.93 -31.19
CA ASN A 25 -6.81 10.36 -32.46
C ASN A 25 -7.75 11.38 -33.13
N ASP A 26 -7.68 12.63 -32.70
CA ASP A 26 -8.62 13.67 -33.15
C ASP A 26 -8.43 14.08 -34.62
N TYR A 27 -7.28 13.72 -35.22
CA TYR A 27 -6.88 14.11 -36.58
C TYR A 27 -6.73 12.92 -37.53
N ASN A 28 -7.23 11.74 -37.15
CA ASN A 28 -7.18 10.51 -37.96
C ASN A 28 -5.78 10.19 -38.51
N PHE A 29 -4.73 10.37 -37.69
CA PHE A 29 -3.39 9.93 -38.05
C PHE A 29 -3.40 8.43 -38.37
N ILE A 30 -2.77 8.07 -39.48
CA ILE A 30 -2.59 6.69 -39.96
C ILE A 30 -1.12 6.25 -39.91
N ASP A 31 -0.25 7.07 -39.31
CA ASP A 31 1.15 6.76 -39.05
C ASP A 31 1.44 6.92 -37.56
N PHE A 32 2.10 5.90 -36.99
CA PHE A 32 2.39 5.88 -35.55
C PHE A 32 3.36 6.99 -35.16
N ASN A 33 4.39 7.27 -35.96
CA ASN A 33 5.40 8.26 -35.63
C ASN A 33 4.79 9.67 -35.65
N GLN A 34 3.99 10.00 -36.67
CA GLN A 34 3.26 11.27 -36.74
C GLN A 34 2.34 11.46 -35.52
N PHE A 35 1.60 10.41 -35.15
CA PHE A 35 0.72 10.47 -33.97
C PHE A 35 1.51 10.62 -32.66
N PHE A 36 2.62 9.90 -32.52
CA PHE A 36 3.49 9.98 -31.36
C PHE A 36 4.14 11.35 -31.23
N ASP A 37 4.66 11.91 -32.31
CA ASP A 37 5.28 13.24 -32.35
C ASP A 37 4.26 14.32 -31.96
N TYR A 38 3.04 14.23 -32.51
CA TYR A 38 1.95 15.15 -32.16
C TYR A 38 1.59 15.12 -30.67
N ARG A 39 1.61 13.94 -30.04
CA ARG A 39 1.26 13.77 -28.62
C ARG A 39 2.47 13.85 -27.67
N PHE A 40 3.70 13.88 -28.20
CA PHE A 40 4.95 13.71 -27.45
C PHE A 40 5.08 14.73 -26.31
N GLU A 41 5.06 16.02 -26.65
CA GLU A 41 5.28 17.09 -25.67
C GLU A 41 4.14 17.15 -24.63
N MET A 42 2.90 16.85 -25.03
CA MET A 42 1.78 16.80 -24.10
C MET A 42 1.94 15.70 -23.05
N ILE A 43 2.39 14.50 -23.46
CA ILE A 43 2.67 13.39 -22.54
C ILE A 43 3.82 13.77 -21.60
N VAL A 44 4.90 14.34 -22.14
CA VAL A 44 6.05 14.79 -21.34
C VAL A 44 5.63 15.84 -20.30
N CYS A 45 4.87 16.86 -20.71
CA CYS A 45 4.34 17.87 -19.81
C CYS A 45 3.46 17.27 -18.71
N LYS A 46 2.60 16.31 -19.06
CA LYS A 46 1.74 15.62 -18.08
C LYS A 46 2.54 14.80 -17.08
N LEU A 47 3.53 14.04 -17.55
CA LEU A 47 4.42 13.24 -16.71
C LEU A 47 5.22 14.14 -15.75
N LYS A 48 5.84 15.22 -16.26
CA LYS A 48 6.55 16.22 -15.45
C LYS A 48 5.65 16.77 -14.34
N LYS A 49 4.46 17.26 -14.70
CA LYS A 49 3.48 17.79 -13.73
C LYS A 49 3.10 16.77 -12.67
N MET A 50 2.97 15.49 -13.02
CA MET A 50 2.63 14.43 -12.05
C MET A 50 3.81 14.05 -11.16
N THR A 51 5.03 14.06 -11.68
CA THR A 51 6.24 13.76 -10.88
C THR A 51 6.72 14.87 -9.96
N GLN A 52 6.19 16.09 -10.11
CA GLN A 52 6.39 17.16 -9.12
C GLN A 52 5.75 16.83 -7.77
N GLN A 53 4.69 16.02 -7.76
CA GLN A 53 3.92 15.70 -6.55
C GLN A 53 4.35 14.36 -5.93
N THR A 54 4.62 13.35 -6.75
CA THR A 54 4.91 11.98 -6.28
C THR A 54 5.71 11.20 -7.32
N SER A 55 6.45 10.16 -6.92
CA SER A 55 6.97 9.16 -7.87
C SER A 55 5.83 8.44 -8.59
N ILE A 56 6.06 8.03 -9.83
CA ILE A 56 5.03 7.36 -10.64
C ILE A 56 5.57 6.11 -11.32
N LYS A 57 4.70 5.12 -11.52
CA LYS A 57 4.89 4.02 -12.45
C LYS A 57 3.92 4.24 -13.58
N PHE A 58 4.41 4.33 -14.82
CA PHE A 58 3.55 4.57 -15.96
C PHE A 58 3.82 3.58 -17.09
N ASN A 59 2.80 3.34 -17.89
CA ASN A 59 2.90 2.61 -19.16
C ASN A 59 1.93 3.16 -20.20
N LEU A 60 2.15 2.75 -21.45
CA LEU A 60 1.37 3.16 -22.61
C LEU A 60 0.65 1.96 -23.21
N TYR A 61 -0.58 2.21 -23.65
CA TYR A 61 -1.41 1.30 -24.42
C TYR A 61 -1.84 2.06 -25.67
N LEU A 62 -1.46 1.58 -26.85
CA LEU A 62 -1.95 2.11 -28.11
C LEU A 62 -3.00 1.15 -28.66
N ASP A 63 -4.23 1.63 -28.81
CA ASP A 63 -5.34 0.89 -29.38
C ASP A 63 -5.55 1.31 -30.84
N CYS A 64 -5.63 0.32 -31.73
CA CYS A 64 -5.75 0.50 -33.18
C CYS A 64 -6.64 -0.59 -33.78
N VAL A 65 -7.20 -0.29 -34.95
CA VAL A 65 -7.89 -1.25 -35.81
C VAL A 65 -7.00 -1.56 -37.01
N TYR A 66 -6.86 -2.85 -37.32
CA TYR A 66 -6.25 -3.32 -38.55
C TYR A 66 -7.30 -3.96 -39.44
N VAL A 67 -7.13 -3.82 -40.74
CA VAL A 67 -7.96 -4.46 -41.76
C VAL A 67 -7.12 -5.47 -42.53
N HIS A 68 -7.67 -6.65 -42.74
CA HIS A 68 -7.06 -7.62 -43.65
C HIS A 68 -7.40 -7.26 -45.09
N VAL A 69 -6.38 -7.02 -45.92
CA VAL A 69 -6.51 -6.45 -47.27
C VAL A 69 -7.43 -7.26 -48.18
N LEU A 70 -7.39 -8.60 -48.07
CA LEU A 70 -8.16 -9.50 -48.94
C LEU A 70 -9.57 -9.82 -48.42
N THR A 71 -9.70 -10.04 -47.11
CA THR A 71 -10.97 -10.50 -46.50
C THR A 71 -11.81 -9.34 -45.98
N GLN A 72 -11.26 -8.13 -45.93
CA GLN A 72 -11.88 -6.95 -45.31
C GLN A 72 -12.27 -7.19 -43.84
N GLU A 73 -11.63 -8.18 -43.18
CA GLU A 73 -11.82 -8.46 -41.76
C GLU A 73 -11.15 -7.36 -40.95
N HIS A 74 -11.91 -6.73 -40.04
CA HIS A 74 -11.38 -5.76 -39.09
C HIS A 74 -11.00 -6.45 -37.79
N ARG A 75 -9.87 -6.03 -37.20
CA ARG A 75 -9.36 -6.57 -35.95
C ARG A 75 -8.83 -5.46 -35.04
N ASP A 76 -9.31 -5.47 -33.81
CA ASP A 76 -8.81 -4.59 -32.75
C ASP A 76 -7.48 -5.13 -32.18
N ILE A 77 -6.50 -4.24 -32.09
CA ILE A 77 -5.14 -4.55 -31.63
C ILE A 77 -4.69 -3.50 -30.63
N SER A 78 -4.14 -3.97 -29.51
CA SER A 78 -3.55 -3.10 -28.49
C SER A 78 -2.07 -3.40 -28.29
N PHE A 79 -1.21 -2.45 -28.63
CA PHE A 79 0.23 -2.50 -28.31
C PHE A 79 0.49 -1.91 -26.93
N LYS A 80 1.34 -2.58 -26.12
CA LYS A 80 1.44 -2.29 -24.67
C LYS A 80 2.89 -2.23 -24.22
N THR A 81 3.22 -1.25 -23.40
CA THR A 81 4.55 -1.17 -22.79
C THR A 81 4.55 -1.72 -21.36
N VAL A 82 5.73 -2.11 -20.90
CA VAL A 82 5.93 -2.46 -19.48
C VAL A 82 5.86 -1.21 -18.61
N ASN A 83 5.60 -1.41 -17.32
CA ASN A 83 5.61 -0.31 -16.34
C ASN A 83 7.03 0.22 -16.15
N VAL A 84 7.18 1.54 -16.35
CA VAL A 84 8.43 2.26 -16.12
C VAL A 84 8.27 3.12 -14.87
N LEU A 85 9.23 3.03 -13.96
CA LEU A 85 9.31 3.91 -12.78
C LEU A 85 9.95 5.23 -13.17
N ALA A 86 9.34 6.35 -12.78
CA ALA A 86 9.87 7.68 -13.02
C ALA A 86 9.75 8.59 -11.80
N TYR A 87 10.73 9.49 -11.72
CA TYR A 87 10.95 10.46 -10.64
C TYR A 87 11.03 11.86 -11.23
N THR A 88 11.05 12.89 -10.38
CA THR A 88 11.13 14.29 -10.79
C THR A 88 12.33 14.57 -11.72
N ASN A 89 13.47 13.92 -11.47
CA ASN A 89 14.71 14.11 -12.24
C ASN A 89 14.86 13.11 -13.40
N SER A 90 13.85 12.28 -13.67
CA SER A 90 13.90 11.31 -14.78
C SER A 90 13.86 12.01 -16.13
N ASN A 91 14.65 11.53 -17.09
CA ASN A 91 14.60 12.02 -18.46
C ASN A 91 13.36 11.43 -19.18
N PHE A 92 12.22 12.09 -19.03
CA PHE A 92 10.94 11.65 -19.63
C PHE A 92 11.00 11.55 -21.15
N LYS A 93 11.75 12.43 -21.83
CA LYS A 93 11.88 12.39 -23.29
C LYS A 93 12.52 11.07 -23.74
N ASN A 94 13.61 10.67 -23.08
CA ASN A 94 14.30 9.41 -23.39
C ASN A 94 13.45 8.19 -23.03
N LEU A 95 12.79 8.20 -21.86
CA LEU A 95 11.91 7.10 -21.45
C LEU A 95 10.75 6.91 -22.44
N LEU A 96 10.12 8.02 -22.85
CA LEU A 96 9.00 7.99 -23.78
C LEU A 96 9.44 7.52 -25.18
N LYS A 97 10.59 8.00 -25.66
CA LYS A 97 11.16 7.55 -26.94
C LYS A 97 11.39 6.03 -26.96
N LYS A 98 12.00 5.47 -25.91
CA LYS A 98 12.18 4.01 -25.77
C LYS A 98 10.87 3.23 -25.78
N MET A 99 9.81 3.80 -25.21
CA MET A 99 8.49 3.20 -25.18
C MET A 99 7.83 3.22 -26.56
N PHE A 100 7.97 4.31 -27.32
CA PHE A 100 7.52 4.39 -28.70
C PHE A 100 8.32 3.47 -29.62
N ASP A 101 9.64 3.40 -29.47
CA ASP A 101 10.49 2.45 -30.22
C ASP A 101 10.06 1.00 -29.99
N LYS A 102 9.66 0.66 -28.75
CA LYS A 102 9.12 -0.68 -28.44
C LYS A 102 7.82 -0.94 -29.19
N ILE A 103 6.88 0.01 -29.18
CA ILE A 103 5.59 -0.14 -29.87
C ILE A 103 5.81 -0.27 -31.37
N ASN A 104 6.66 0.57 -31.97
CA ASN A 104 7.01 0.48 -33.40
C ASN A 104 7.63 -0.88 -33.76
N LYS A 105 8.52 -1.42 -32.91
CA LYS A 105 9.06 -2.77 -33.12
C LYS A 105 7.99 -3.85 -33.04
N GLU A 106 7.04 -3.76 -32.12
CA GLU A 106 5.93 -4.71 -32.02
C GLU A 106 4.98 -4.61 -33.22
N GLU A 107 4.74 -3.39 -33.72
CA GLU A 107 3.96 -3.11 -34.92
C GLU A 107 4.61 -3.73 -36.17
N SER A 108 5.89 -3.48 -36.41
CA SER A 108 6.56 -4.00 -37.60
C SER A 108 6.65 -5.53 -37.57
N ASN A 109 6.84 -6.11 -36.38
CA ASN A 109 6.77 -7.56 -36.18
C ASN A 109 5.36 -8.11 -36.44
N PHE A 110 4.31 -7.36 -36.11
CA PHE A 110 2.92 -7.75 -36.34
C PHE A 110 2.62 -7.81 -37.84
N VAL A 111 2.95 -6.75 -38.58
CA VAL A 111 2.75 -6.65 -40.03
C VAL A 111 3.57 -7.73 -40.75
N THR A 112 4.81 -7.96 -40.33
CA THR A 112 5.69 -8.97 -40.96
C THR A 112 5.20 -10.40 -40.73
N LYS A 113 4.71 -10.73 -39.52
CA LYS A 113 4.29 -12.10 -39.17
C LYS A 113 2.89 -12.46 -39.65
N ARG A 114 2.03 -11.47 -39.83
CA ARG A 114 0.65 -11.66 -40.28
C ARG A 114 0.50 -10.96 -41.62
N SER A 115 0.90 -11.67 -42.67
CA SER A 115 0.78 -11.21 -44.05
C SER A 115 -0.65 -10.76 -44.35
N GLY A 116 -0.80 -9.61 -45.01
CA GLY A 116 -2.10 -9.11 -45.46
C GLY A 116 -2.83 -8.21 -44.47
N TRP A 117 -2.26 -7.86 -43.32
CA TRP A 117 -2.87 -6.89 -42.40
C TRP A 117 -2.29 -5.49 -42.63
N SER A 118 -3.18 -4.51 -42.80
CA SER A 118 -2.83 -3.09 -42.90
C SER A 118 -3.48 -2.31 -41.75
N LEU A 119 -2.78 -1.29 -41.25
CA LEU A 119 -3.35 -0.37 -40.27
C LEU A 119 -4.54 0.34 -40.90
N TYR A 120 -5.69 0.31 -40.23
CA TYR A 120 -6.93 0.98 -40.66
C TYR A 120 -7.14 2.29 -39.90
N SER A 121 -7.07 2.24 -38.58
CA SER A 121 -7.21 3.42 -37.73
C SER A 121 -6.38 3.31 -36.46
N ILE A 122 -5.88 4.44 -35.97
CA ILE A 122 -5.39 4.58 -34.60
C ILE A 122 -6.55 5.16 -33.78
N ASP A 123 -6.99 4.45 -32.74
CA ASP A 123 -8.17 4.88 -31.98
C ASP A 123 -7.77 5.81 -30.83
N ALA A 124 -6.86 5.33 -29.99
CA ALA A 124 -6.39 6.09 -28.84
C ALA A 124 -5.05 5.60 -28.27
N LEU A 125 -4.31 6.54 -27.69
CA LEU A 125 -3.18 6.26 -26.80
C LEU A 125 -3.60 6.47 -25.35
N GLN A 126 -3.56 5.41 -24.55
CA GLN A 126 -3.79 5.47 -23.12
C GLN A 126 -2.47 5.60 -22.37
N LEU A 127 -2.28 6.74 -21.71
CA LEU A 127 -1.25 6.93 -20.70
C LEU A 127 -1.80 6.49 -19.34
N ARG A 128 -1.33 5.35 -18.86
CA ARG A 128 -1.72 4.81 -17.56
C ARG A 128 -0.65 5.18 -16.54
N ILE A 129 -1.06 5.93 -15.53
CA ILE A 129 -0.20 6.38 -14.44
C ILE A 129 -0.70 5.78 -13.14
N ASN A 130 0.14 4.96 -12.54
CA ASN A 130 0.02 4.55 -11.16
C ASN A 130 0.86 5.50 -10.33
N ILE A 131 0.22 6.20 -9.40
CA ILE A 131 0.95 6.95 -8.38
C ILE A 131 1.66 5.89 -7.55
N VAL A 132 2.98 5.83 -7.69
CA VAL A 132 3.80 5.08 -6.75
C VAL A 132 3.82 5.98 -5.56
N ASN A 133 2.93 5.72 -4.61
CA ASN A 133 3.07 6.30 -3.29
C ASN A 133 4.56 6.12 -2.94
N PRO A 134 5.35 7.21 -2.80
CA PRO A 134 6.55 7.08 -1.99
C PRO A 134 5.96 6.60 -0.68
N LEU A 135 6.18 5.33 -0.35
CA LEU A 135 5.70 4.61 0.83
C LEU A 135 4.76 5.50 1.63
N THR A 136 3.44 5.31 1.60
CA THR A 136 2.50 6.12 2.40
C THR A 136 2.76 5.97 3.93
N GLY A 137 3.98 6.07 4.45
CA GLY A 137 4.61 7.29 5.00
C GLY A 137 3.78 8.38 5.66
N SER A 138 2.46 8.25 5.72
CA SER A 138 1.60 9.22 6.37
C SER A 138 0.21 8.69 6.70
N SER A 139 0.04 7.40 6.96
CA SER A 139 -0.96 7.05 7.96
C SER A 139 -0.36 7.35 9.33
N TYR A 140 -0.29 8.64 9.70
CA TYR A 140 -0.50 8.94 11.10
C TYR A 140 -1.93 8.46 11.35
N VAL A 141 -2.07 7.21 11.76
CA VAL A 141 -3.35 6.75 12.29
C VAL A 141 -3.57 7.64 13.49
N ILE A 142 -4.58 8.49 13.39
CA ILE A 142 -5.00 9.33 14.49
C ILE A 142 -5.49 8.32 15.52
N LEU A 143 -4.63 7.99 16.49
CA LEU A 143 -5.04 7.22 17.64
C LEU A 143 -6.25 7.94 18.24
N PRO A 144 -7.34 7.23 18.57
CA PRO A 144 -8.42 7.80 19.34
C PRO A 144 -7.86 8.52 20.56
N ASP A 145 -8.37 9.70 20.89
CA ASP A 145 -7.78 10.54 21.93
C ASP A 145 -7.73 9.82 23.28
N CYS A 146 -8.70 8.95 23.56
CA CYS A 146 -8.70 8.09 24.74
C CYS A 146 -7.49 7.15 24.83
N ILE A 147 -6.90 6.72 23.71
CA ILE A 147 -5.68 5.90 23.66
C ILE A 147 -4.43 6.79 23.62
N ARG A 148 -4.47 7.87 22.82
CA ARG A 148 -3.35 8.82 22.71
C ARG A 148 -3.00 9.44 24.06
N ASN A 149 -4.00 9.90 24.80
CA ASN A 149 -3.82 10.58 26.08
C ASN A 149 -3.22 9.68 27.15
N LYS A 150 -3.37 8.35 27.03
CA LYS A 150 -2.74 7.40 27.94
C LYS A 150 -1.23 7.37 27.81
N LYS A 151 -0.63 7.80 26.67
CA LYS A 151 0.81 7.68 26.40
C LYS A 151 1.35 6.25 26.66
N ALA A 152 0.51 5.24 26.41
CA ALA A 152 0.80 3.82 26.61
C ALA A 152 1.22 3.10 25.31
N VAL A 153 0.84 3.70 24.18
CA VAL A 153 1.07 3.21 22.82
C VAL A 153 2.04 4.17 22.17
N ILE A 154 3.12 3.63 21.64
CA ILE A 154 4.03 4.39 20.78
C ILE A 154 3.46 4.29 19.37
N ASN A 155 2.81 5.37 18.94
CA ASN A 155 2.43 5.57 17.54
C ASN A 155 3.70 5.87 16.75
N ILE A 156 4.43 4.83 16.39
CA ILE A 156 5.61 4.95 15.54
C ILE A 156 5.09 5.44 14.19
N LYS A 157 5.30 6.73 13.89
CA LYS A 157 4.98 7.33 12.59
C LYS A 157 5.50 6.38 11.52
N LEU A 158 4.62 5.90 10.64
CA LEU A 158 4.96 4.92 9.60
C LEU A 158 5.79 5.54 8.46
N ASN A 159 6.74 6.43 8.77
CA ASN A 159 7.88 6.69 7.89
C ASN A 159 8.95 5.61 8.01
N LEU A 160 8.64 4.52 8.72
CA LEU A 160 9.62 3.61 9.24
C LEU A 160 9.19 2.15 9.01
N VAL A 161 8.84 1.76 7.79
CA VAL A 161 9.30 0.43 7.36
C VAL A 161 10.83 0.40 7.42
N ILE A 162 11.49 1.55 7.19
CA ILE A 162 12.94 1.72 7.28
C ILE A 162 13.49 1.93 8.72
N ASN A 163 12.75 2.38 9.75
CA ASN A 163 13.22 2.33 11.17
C ASN A 163 12.51 1.31 12.04
N ILE A 164 11.39 0.70 11.66
CA ILE A 164 11.07 -0.62 12.20
C ILE A 164 12.15 -1.56 11.67
N LEU A 165 12.53 -1.52 10.38
CA LEU A 165 13.73 -2.20 9.92
C LEU A 165 15.06 -1.56 10.36
N LYS A 166 15.24 -0.27 10.70
CA LYS A 166 16.56 0.24 11.22
C LYS A 166 16.70 0.05 12.73
N CYS A 167 15.63 0.19 13.52
CA CYS A 167 15.63 -0.19 14.94
C CYS A 167 15.64 -1.72 15.09
N LEU A 168 14.99 -2.47 14.20
CA LEU A 168 14.99 -3.95 14.21
C LEU A 168 16.07 -4.61 13.32
N LYS A 169 16.73 -3.91 12.38
CA LYS A 169 18.01 -4.37 11.79
C LYS A 169 19.12 -4.33 12.82
N LYS A 170 19.00 -3.49 13.86
CA LYS A 170 19.82 -3.60 15.07
C LYS A 170 19.43 -4.80 15.96
N SER A 171 18.29 -5.47 15.72
CA SER A 171 17.79 -6.60 16.54
C SER A 171 17.82 -7.96 15.84
N GLY A 172 18.28 -8.06 14.59
CA GLY A 172 18.46 -9.34 13.88
C GLY A 172 17.19 -10.10 13.49
N LEU A 173 16.03 -9.42 13.41
CA LEU A 173 14.75 -10.07 13.09
C LEU A 173 14.54 -10.20 11.57
N ASN A 174 14.02 -11.35 11.15
CA ASN A 174 13.69 -11.74 9.79
C ASN A 174 12.20 -11.53 9.48
N PHE A 175 11.92 -10.77 8.43
CA PHE A 175 10.56 -10.41 7.99
C PHE A 175 10.18 -11.02 6.64
N HIS A 176 10.98 -11.93 6.09
CA HIS A 176 10.72 -12.53 4.77
C HIS A 176 9.46 -13.40 4.74
N CYS A 177 9.01 -13.91 5.89
CA CYS A 177 7.84 -14.78 6.00
C CYS A 177 6.50 -14.02 6.17
N ILE A 178 6.51 -12.69 6.08
CA ILE A 178 5.30 -11.89 6.26
C ILE A 178 5.09 -10.91 5.10
N ASP A 179 3.83 -10.75 4.71
CA ASP A 179 3.39 -9.77 3.75
C ASP A 179 3.14 -8.42 4.43
N PHE A 180 3.03 -7.37 3.62
CA PHE A 180 2.65 -6.03 4.08
C PHE A 180 1.38 -5.56 3.35
N PRO A 181 0.35 -5.10 4.08
CA PRO A 181 0.21 -5.10 5.54
C PRO A 181 0.12 -6.52 6.13
N THR A 182 0.84 -6.77 7.23
CA THR A 182 0.94 -8.10 7.83
C THR A 182 -0.41 -8.57 8.34
N PRO A 183 -0.99 -9.64 7.78
CA PRO A 183 -2.21 -10.21 8.32
C PRO A 183 -1.90 -10.96 9.63
N VAL A 184 -2.86 -10.93 10.57
CA VAL A 184 -2.70 -11.53 11.92
C VAL A 184 -2.32 -13.02 11.86
N ASN A 185 -2.80 -13.75 10.85
CA ASN A 185 -2.52 -15.18 10.69
C ASN A 185 -1.03 -15.49 10.40
N GLN A 186 -0.27 -14.53 9.86
CA GLN A 186 1.17 -14.69 9.57
C GLN A 186 2.06 -14.42 10.79
N ILE A 187 1.51 -13.89 11.88
CA ILE A 187 2.27 -13.59 13.11
C ILE A 187 2.89 -14.86 13.70
N LYS A 188 2.16 -15.97 13.66
CA LYS A 188 2.68 -17.25 14.15
C LYS A 188 3.93 -17.73 13.40
N SER A 189 3.98 -17.46 12.09
CA SER A 189 5.16 -17.75 11.26
C SER A 189 6.33 -16.84 11.63
N PHE A 190 6.04 -15.55 11.86
CA PHE A 190 7.04 -14.57 12.30
C PHE A 190 7.64 -14.92 13.68
N GLU A 191 6.81 -15.31 14.65
CA GLU A 191 7.23 -15.75 15.97
C GLU A 191 8.20 -16.93 15.90
N ARG A 192 7.85 -17.95 15.11
CA ARG A 192 8.67 -19.15 14.90
C ARG A 192 10.01 -18.83 14.24
N LEU A 193 10.00 -18.02 13.19
CA LEU A 193 11.20 -17.67 12.44
C LEU A 193 12.21 -16.87 13.28
N ASN A 194 11.70 -16.06 14.20
CA ASN A 194 12.51 -15.13 14.99
C ASN A 194 12.76 -15.58 16.42
N ASN A 195 12.14 -16.66 16.87
CA ASN A 195 12.14 -17.10 18.26
C ASN A 195 11.69 -15.98 19.23
N VAL A 196 10.56 -15.34 18.90
CA VAL A 196 9.94 -14.26 19.67
C VAL A 196 8.48 -14.59 19.96
N SER A 197 7.88 -13.89 20.91
CA SER A 197 6.44 -13.99 21.21
C SER A 197 5.75 -12.65 20.97
N VAL A 198 4.56 -12.67 20.40
CA VAL A 198 3.79 -11.49 20.06
C VAL A 198 2.37 -11.63 20.61
N ASN A 199 1.89 -10.60 21.28
CA ASN A 199 0.46 -10.43 21.55
C ASN A 199 -0.06 -9.29 20.68
N VAL A 200 -1.27 -9.46 20.15
CA VAL A 200 -1.98 -8.41 19.42
C VAL A 200 -3.28 -8.11 20.13
N PHE A 201 -3.50 -6.85 20.41
CA PHE A 201 -4.74 -6.30 20.93
C PHE A 201 -5.42 -5.47 19.86
N SER A 202 -6.73 -5.28 19.95
CA SER A 202 -7.52 -4.41 19.06
C SER A 202 -8.49 -3.58 19.87
N LEU A 203 -9.09 -2.58 19.23
CA LEU A 203 -10.16 -1.75 19.79
C LEU A 203 -11.51 -2.20 19.23
N ASP A 204 -12.53 -2.22 20.08
CA ASP A 204 -13.92 -2.36 19.66
C ASP A 204 -14.50 -1.01 19.23
N ASN A 205 -15.78 -0.99 18.84
CA ASN A 205 -16.49 0.22 18.43
C ASN A 205 -16.58 1.30 19.55
N LYS A 206 -16.35 0.92 20.81
CA LYS A 206 -16.35 1.80 21.98
C LYS A 206 -14.93 2.17 22.44
N ASN A 207 -13.91 1.87 21.65
CA ASN A 207 -12.49 2.03 21.98
C ASN A 207 -12.04 1.25 23.24
N VAL A 208 -12.73 0.14 23.55
CA VAL A 208 -12.32 -0.81 24.57
C VAL A 208 -11.30 -1.76 23.95
N VAL A 209 -10.11 -1.82 24.54
CA VAL A 209 -9.06 -2.74 24.12
C VAL A 209 -9.49 -4.17 24.46
N PHE A 210 -9.24 -5.12 23.56
CA PHE A 210 -9.44 -6.56 23.74
C PHE A 210 -8.32 -7.36 23.07
N PRO A 211 -8.01 -8.60 23.52
CA PRO A 211 -7.01 -9.46 22.89
C PRO A 211 -7.53 -10.00 21.55
N LEU A 212 -6.74 -9.82 20.49
CA LEU A 212 -7.02 -10.31 19.13
C LEU A 212 -6.20 -11.57 18.79
N TYR A 213 -4.95 -11.61 19.23
CA TYR A 213 -4.05 -12.75 19.10
C TYR A 213 -3.19 -12.83 20.36
N MET A 214 -3.10 -14.01 20.95
CA MET A 214 -2.31 -14.23 22.17
C MET A 214 -1.35 -15.36 21.95
N ASN A 215 -0.10 -15.14 22.35
CA ASN A 215 0.82 -16.25 22.51
C ASN A 215 0.48 -17.01 23.81
N ASN A 216 0.70 -18.32 23.81
CA ASN A 216 0.51 -19.16 24.99
C ASN A 216 1.59 -18.91 26.04
N VAL A 217 2.83 -18.63 25.60
CA VAL A 217 4.00 -18.46 26.45
C VAL A 217 4.78 -17.22 26.00
N GLU A 218 4.96 -16.26 26.92
CA GLU A 218 5.81 -15.10 26.65
C GLU A 218 7.29 -15.50 26.73
N SER A 219 7.99 -15.39 25.61
CA SER A 219 9.44 -15.55 25.51
C SER A 219 10.17 -14.35 26.11
N LYS A 220 11.50 -14.47 26.25
CA LYS A 220 12.36 -13.35 26.69
C LYS A 220 12.24 -12.12 25.78
N ASN A 221 12.06 -12.35 24.48
CA ASN A 221 11.90 -11.31 23.47
C ASN A 221 10.42 -11.22 23.06
N HIS A 222 9.66 -10.48 23.85
CA HIS A 222 8.22 -10.37 23.69
C HIS A 222 7.79 -8.97 23.22
N PHE A 223 6.78 -8.92 22.33
CA PHE A 223 6.20 -7.68 21.82
C PHE A 223 4.68 -7.66 22.01
N ASP A 224 4.17 -6.60 22.62
CA ASP A 224 2.75 -6.30 22.67
C ASP A 224 2.41 -5.27 21.58
N LEU A 225 1.46 -5.59 20.71
CA LEU A 225 1.04 -4.76 19.58
C LEU A 225 -0.45 -4.39 19.68
N LEU A 226 -0.81 -3.19 19.24
CA LEU A 226 -2.18 -2.73 19.11
C LEU A 226 -2.53 -2.57 17.62
N LEU A 227 -3.51 -3.33 17.14
CA LEU A 227 -4.05 -3.26 15.79
C LEU A 227 -5.18 -2.22 15.74
N ILE A 228 -5.08 -1.25 14.84
CA ILE A 228 -6.05 -0.17 14.70
C ILE A 228 -6.41 0.01 13.23
N ASN A 229 -7.67 0.33 12.97
CA ASN A 229 -8.15 0.81 11.68
C ASN A 229 -8.47 2.31 11.78
N ASN A 230 -8.04 3.10 10.80
CA ASN A 230 -8.30 4.55 10.75
C ASN A 230 -9.70 4.91 10.19
N GLY A 231 -10.54 3.93 9.84
CA GLY A 231 -11.90 4.11 9.28
C GLY A 231 -11.95 4.67 7.85
N ILE A 232 -10.92 5.41 7.44
CA ILE A 232 -10.75 6.04 6.12
C ILE A 232 -10.12 5.08 5.11
N THR A 233 -9.31 4.13 5.58
CA THR A 233 -8.65 3.12 4.76
C THR A 233 -9.10 1.74 5.23
N SER A 234 -9.30 0.78 4.32
CA SER A 234 -9.52 -0.64 4.67
C SER A 234 -8.29 -1.34 5.26
N HIS A 235 -7.21 -0.60 5.49
CA HIS A 235 -5.95 -1.11 6.01
C HIS A 235 -5.88 -0.99 7.53
N TYR A 236 -5.38 -2.05 8.16
CA TYR A 236 -5.06 -2.10 9.58
C TYR A 236 -3.59 -1.75 9.81
N TYR A 237 -3.31 -1.16 10.97
CA TYR A 237 -1.99 -0.71 11.37
C TYR A 237 -1.63 -1.23 12.75
N TYR A 238 -0.40 -1.69 12.92
CA TYR A 238 0.13 -2.11 14.22
C TYR A 238 0.85 -0.94 14.89
N CYS A 239 0.57 -0.72 16.16
CA CYS A 239 1.28 0.20 17.03
C CYS A 239 1.94 -0.58 18.17
N PHE A 240 3.12 -0.15 18.61
CA PHE A 240 3.81 -0.81 19.72
C PHE A 240 3.21 -0.38 21.06
N ILE A 241 2.89 -1.35 21.92
CA ILE A 241 2.43 -1.09 23.28
C ILE A 241 3.67 -1.11 24.19
N ASN A 242 4.03 0.04 24.73
CA ASN A 242 5.18 0.15 25.62
C ASN A 242 4.79 0.00 27.11
N ASP A 243 3.52 0.23 27.44
CA ASP A 243 3.01 0.06 28.81
C ASP A 243 1.58 -0.48 28.78
N PHE A 244 1.46 -1.81 28.82
CA PHE A 244 0.17 -2.50 28.77
C PHE A 244 -0.75 -2.13 29.95
N CYS A 245 -0.20 -2.05 31.17
CA CYS A 245 -1.00 -1.69 32.34
C CYS A 245 -1.60 -0.29 32.19
N ARG A 246 -0.84 0.67 31.66
CA ARG A 246 -1.33 2.03 31.39
C ARG A 246 -2.38 2.07 30.29
N LEU A 247 -2.26 1.20 29.28
CA LEU A 247 -3.25 1.09 28.21
C LEU A 247 -4.61 0.62 28.75
N ILE A 248 -4.61 -0.43 29.59
CA ILE A 248 -5.84 -1.08 30.08
C ILE A 248 -6.42 -0.40 31.32
N ARG A 249 -5.62 0.37 32.09
CA ARG A 249 -6.03 0.94 33.39
C ARG A 249 -7.42 1.58 33.37
N SER A 250 -7.68 2.47 32.41
CA SER A 250 -8.95 3.21 32.35
C SER A 250 -10.17 2.32 32.05
N GLN A 251 -9.98 1.12 31.51
CA GLN A 251 -11.06 0.15 31.28
C GLN A 251 -11.41 -0.64 32.55
N LYS A 252 -10.54 -0.64 33.55
CA LYS A 252 -10.70 -1.47 34.75
C LYS A 252 -10.98 -0.66 36.00
N MET A 253 -10.33 0.50 36.16
CA MET A 253 -10.42 1.29 37.39
C MET A 253 -10.31 2.79 37.12
N LYS A 254 -10.90 3.58 38.04
CA LYS A 254 -10.83 5.05 38.03
C LYS A 254 -9.59 5.60 38.77
N HIS A 255 -8.96 4.82 39.65
CA HIS A 255 -7.87 5.27 40.54
C HIS A 255 -6.45 4.91 40.05
N LYS A 256 -5.44 5.66 40.51
CA LYS A 256 -4.04 5.63 40.05
C LYS A 256 -3.14 4.53 40.66
N SER A 257 -3.70 3.49 41.27
CA SER A 257 -2.87 2.43 41.89
C SER A 257 -2.08 1.63 40.85
N LYS A 258 -0.92 1.08 41.27
CA LYS A 258 -0.12 0.17 40.44
C LYS A 258 -0.88 -1.14 40.29
N LEU A 259 -1.16 -1.54 39.05
CA LEU A 259 -1.95 -2.72 38.72
C LEU A 259 -1.05 -3.82 38.17
N ILE A 260 -1.35 -5.06 38.53
CA ILE A 260 -0.87 -6.27 37.86
C ILE A 260 -2.06 -6.82 37.08
N ILE A 261 -1.94 -6.91 35.76
CA ILE A 261 -3.06 -7.28 34.88
C ILE A 261 -2.64 -8.47 34.04
N CYS A 262 -3.47 -9.52 33.99
CA CYS A 262 -3.28 -10.61 33.04
C CYS A 262 -3.59 -10.13 31.63
N LYS A 263 -2.66 -10.28 30.70
CA LYS A 263 -2.83 -9.88 29.31
C LYS A 263 -3.82 -10.75 28.53
N ARG A 264 -4.13 -11.95 29.00
CA ARG A 264 -5.07 -12.87 28.33
C ARG A 264 -6.52 -12.62 28.73
N CYS A 265 -6.80 -12.57 30.04
CA CYS A 265 -8.17 -12.44 30.56
C CYS A 265 -8.48 -11.05 31.15
N PHE A 266 -7.49 -10.16 31.22
CA PHE A 266 -7.60 -8.81 31.78
C PHE A 266 -8.05 -8.79 33.25
N THR A 267 -7.85 -9.89 33.97
CA THR A 267 -8.02 -9.98 35.42
C THR A 267 -6.97 -9.11 36.10
N VAL A 268 -7.41 -8.33 37.09
CA VAL A 268 -6.56 -7.42 37.85
C VAL A 268 -6.22 -8.07 39.19
N PHE A 269 -4.94 -8.11 39.50
CA PHE A 269 -4.42 -8.60 40.76
C PHE A 269 -3.99 -7.42 41.63
N SER A 270 -4.48 -7.41 42.86
CA SER A 270 -4.06 -6.43 43.87
C SER A 270 -2.59 -6.65 44.23
N ASN A 271 -1.87 -5.57 44.52
CA ASN A 271 -0.54 -5.67 45.14
C ASN A 271 -0.62 -5.96 46.65
N ILE A 272 -1.83 -5.88 47.23
CA ILE A 272 -2.07 -6.14 48.64
C ILE A 272 -2.31 -7.65 48.80
N PRO A 273 -1.57 -8.32 49.70
CA PRO A 273 -1.81 -9.71 50.04
C PRO A 273 -3.25 -9.97 50.48
N CYS A 274 -3.88 -10.99 49.90
CA CYS A 274 -5.20 -11.44 50.30
C CYS A 274 -5.17 -12.96 50.53
N LYS A 275 -5.70 -13.40 51.68
CA LYS A 275 -5.68 -14.82 52.06
C LYS A 275 -6.59 -15.68 51.16
N PHE A 276 -7.65 -15.09 50.60
CA PHE A 276 -8.72 -15.81 49.90
C PHE A 276 -8.79 -15.52 48.39
N LYS A 277 -7.91 -14.65 47.87
CA LYS A 277 -7.89 -14.27 46.44
C LYS A 277 -6.46 -14.29 45.93
N LEU A 278 -6.31 -14.68 44.66
CA LEU A 278 -5.04 -14.52 43.96
C LEU A 278 -4.66 -13.03 43.92
N TRP A 279 -3.39 -12.74 44.21
CA TRP A 279 -2.85 -11.39 44.29
C TRP A 279 -1.40 -11.38 43.84
N GLY A 280 -0.88 -10.19 43.53
CA GLY A 280 0.52 -10.02 43.14
C GLY A 280 0.89 -10.74 41.83
N ILE A 281 2.19 -10.89 41.62
CA ILE A 281 2.76 -11.62 40.48
C ILE A 281 2.45 -13.12 40.56
N ASN A 282 2.33 -13.66 41.78
CA ASN A 282 2.02 -15.07 41.99
C ASN A 282 0.59 -15.41 41.54
N GLY A 283 -0.36 -14.50 41.74
CA GLY A 283 -1.71 -14.63 41.19
C GLY A 283 -1.72 -14.62 39.66
N LEU A 284 -0.93 -13.73 39.05
CA LEU A 284 -0.76 -13.66 37.59
C LEU A 284 -0.13 -14.93 37.01
N LYS A 285 0.84 -15.55 37.68
CA LYS A 285 1.47 -16.81 37.21
C LYS A 285 0.52 -18.00 37.16
N LYS A 286 -0.65 -17.92 37.81
CA LYS A 286 -1.67 -18.97 37.85
C LYS A 286 -2.76 -18.80 36.77
N THR A 287 -2.66 -17.79 35.90
CA THR A 287 -3.55 -17.56 34.75
C THR A 287 -2.85 -17.80 33.44
#